data_AF-S1N865-F1
#
_entry.id   AF-S1N865-F1
#
_cell.length_a   1.000
_cell.length_b   1.000
_cell.length_c   1.000
_cell.angle_alpha   90.00
_cell.angle_beta   90.00
_cell.angle_gamma   90.00
#
_symmetry.space_group_name_H-M   'P 1'
#
loop_
_entity.id
_entity.type
_entity.pdbx_description
1 polymer ?
#
loop_
_entity_poly.entity_id
_entity_poly.type
_entity_poly.pdbx_seq_one_letter_code
_entity_poly.pdbx_strand_id
1 'polypeptide(L)'
;MPFIAILIDALTFGAYFLQLHTDNHTWRFIGLILQGILTICLLLLVIVYHGKRYSNYRPKGYSYLTIHFAIILFSFFMNAIVFFLYLLNFIGANNLIFSSF
;
A
#
# COMPACT_ATOMS: atom_id res chain seq x y z
N MET A 1 -2.84 -3.98 -14.54
CA MET A 1 -3.17 -5.40 -14.28
C MET A 1 -3.28 -5.57 -12.77
N PRO A 2 -4.47 -5.86 -12.23
CA PRO A 2 -4.72 -5.86 -10.78
C PRO A 2 -3.92 -6.93 -10.02
N PHE A 3 -3.52 -8.02 -10.69
CA PHE A 3 -2.69 -9.08 -10.11
C PHE A 3 -1.36 -8.58 -9.54
N ILE A 4 -0.72 -7.59 -10.18
CA ILE A 4 0.56 -7.04 -9.70
C ILE A 4 0.35 -6.27 -8.39
N ALA A 5 -0.74 -5.52 -8.27
CA ALA A 5 -1.07 -4.81 -7.03
C ALA A 5 -1.29 -5.78 -5.88
N ILE A 6 -2.04 -6.87 -6.11
CA ILE A 6 -2.26 -7.91 -5.10
C ILE A 6 -0.95 -8.60 -4.68
N LEU A 7 -0.04 -8.84 -5.62
CA LEU A 7 1.26 -9.43 -5.32
C LEU A 7 2.10 -8.49 -4.44
N ILE A 8 2.09 -7.19 -4.75
CA ILE A 8 2.76 -6.18 -3.92
C ILE A 8 2.16 -6.16 -2.51
N ASP A 9 0.83 -6.22 -2.37
CA ASP A 9 0.16 -6.25 -1.07
C ASP A 9 0.54 -7.50 -0.25
N ALA A 10 0.64 -8.66 -0.88
CA ALA A 10 1.09 -9.88 -0.21
C ALA A 10 2.55 -9.76 0.25
N LEU A 11 3.38 -9.11 -0.55
CA LEU A 11 4.80 -8.89 -0.23
C LEU A 11 4.98 -7.89 0.91
N THR A 12 4.23 -6.79 0.93
CA THR A 12 4.25 -5.81 2.04
C THR A 12 3.76 -6.44 3.34
N PHE A 13 2.72 -7.25 3.28
CA PHE A 13 2.24 -8.01 4.44
C PHE A 13 3.29 -9.00 4.98
N GLY A 14 3.94 -9.75 4.09
CA GLY A 14 5.02 -10.66 4.48
C GLY A 14 6.22 -9.94 5.09
N ALA A 15 6.62 -8.80 4.52
CA ALA A 15 7.70 -7.98 5.06
C ALA A 15 7.37 -7.42 6.45
N TYR A 16 6.13 -6.97 6.66
CA TYR A 16 5.65 -6.52 7.97
C TYR A 16 5.73 -7.65 9.02
N PHE A 17 5.31 -8.86 8.66
CA PHE A 17 5.33 -10.00 9.58
C PHE A 17 6.75 -10.39 10.00
N LEU A 18 7.72 -10.34 9.08
CA LEU A 18 9.13 -10.58 9.41
C LEU A 18 9.71 -9.54 10.38
N GLN A 19 9.31 -8.28 10.22
CA GLN A 19 9.74 -7.20 11.10
C GLN A 19 9.10 -7.27 12.49
N LEU A 20 7.87 -7.77 12.58
CA LEU A 20 7.20 -7.99 13.86
C LEU A 20 7.95 -8.97 14.77
N HIS A 21 8.61 -9.98 14.20
CA HIS A 21 9.36 -10.98 14.96
C HIS A 21 10.82 -10.57 15.22
N THR A 22 11.26 -9.44 14.68
CA THR A 22 12.65 -8.99 14.74
C THR A 22 12.70 -7.60 15.37
N ASP A 23 12.82 -7.54 16.70
CA ASP A 23 12.95 -6.28 17.46
C ASP A 23 14.35 -5.66 17.32
N ASN A 24 14.68 -5.26 16.09
CA ASN A 24 15.94 -4.62 15.80
C ASN A 24 15.71 -3.37 14.95
N HIS A 25 16.29 -2.25 15.40
CA HIS A 25 16.13 -0.94 14.79
C HIS A 25 16.54 -0.91 13.31
N THR A 26 17.59 -1.67 12.95
CA THR A 26 18.05 -1.80 11.56
C THR A 26 16.99 -2.46 10.66
N TRP A 27 16.29 -3.47 11.17
CA TRP A 27 15.24 -4.16 10.43
C TRP A 27 13.99 -3.30 10.23
N ARG A 28 13.63 -2.46 11.21
CA ARG A 28 12.57 -1.46 11.05
C ARG A 28 12.90 -0.43 9.97
N PHE A 29 14.14 0.05 9.91
CA PHE A 29 14.58 1.00 8.88
C PHE A 29 14.55 0.39 7.46
N ILE A 30 15.07 -0.83 7.30
CA ILE A 30 15.00 -1.58 6.04
C ILE A 30 13.54 -1.77 5.61
N GLY A 31 12.68 -2.11 6.58
CA GLY A 31 11.25 -2.26 6.37
C GLY A 31 10.56 -1.01 5.87
N LEU A 32 10.88 0.14 6.46
CA LEU A 32 10.37 1.44 6.03
C LEU A 32 10.76 1.76 4.59
N ILE A 33 12.03 1.55 4.23
CA ILE A 33 12.52 1.78 2.85
C ILE A 33 11.76 0.88 1.87
N LEU A 34 11.67 -0.41 2.18
CA LEU A 34 10.97 -1.39 1.34
C LEU A 34 9.49 -1.02 1.17
N GLN A 35 8.80 -0.70 2.26
CA GLN A 35 7.40 -0.27 2.23
C GLN A 35 7.22 1.00 1.38
N GLY A 36 8.15 1.95 1.49
CA GLY A 36 8.16 3.17 0.67
C GLY A 36 8.33 2.89 -0.82
N ILE A 37 9.30 2.05 -1.20
CA ILE A 37 9.55 1.66 -2.60
C ILE A 37 8.31 0.99 -3.19
N LEU A 38 7.68 0.06 -2.46
CA LEU A 38 6.49 -0.66 -2.91
C LEU A 38 5.27 0.25 -3.03
N THR A 39 5.11 1.21 -2.10
CA THR A 39 4.05 2.22 -2.16
C THR A 39 4.22 3.13 -3.37
N ILE A 40 5.46 3.55 -3.69
CA ILE A 40 5.77 4.33 -4.91
C ILE A 40 5.50 3.50 -6.16
N CYS A 41 5.84 2.20 -6.15
CA CYS A 41 5.54 1.30 -7.26
C CYS A 41 4.02 1.20 -7.52
N LEU A 42 3.21 1.08 -6.46
CA LEU A 42 1.74 1.13 -6.55
C LEU A 42 1.23 2.48 -7.08
N LEU A 43 1.82 3.60 -6.65
CA LEU A 43 1.48 4.93 -7.17
C LEU A 43 1.74 5.01 -8.68
N LEU A 44 2.90 4.53 -9.14
CA LEU A 44 3.22 4.47 -10.57
C LEU A 44 2.23 3.58 -11.32
N LEU A 45 1.82 2.44 -10.76
CA LEU A 45 0.80 1.59 -11.35
C LEU A 45 -0.56 2.29 -11.47
N VAL A 46 -0.94 3.12 -10.51
CA VAL A 46 -2.15 3.95 -10.59
C VAL A 46 -2.04 4.96 -11.75
N ILE A 47 -0.90 5.63 -11.89
CA ILE A 47 -0.67 6.67 -12.92
C ILE A 47 -0.59 6.06 -14.33
N VAL A 48 0.21 5.00 -14.49
CA VAL A 48 0.50 4.32 -15.77
C VAL A 48 -0.68 3.45 -16.23
N TYR A 49 -1.71 3.25 -15.40
CA TYR A 49 -2.87 2.46 -15.79
C TYR A 49 -3.58 3.07 -17.03
N HIS A 50 -3.34 2.43 -18.17
CA HIS A 50 -3.91 2.77 -19.48
C HIS A 50 -5.29 2.13 -19.74
N GLY A 51 -5.80 1.30 -18.83
CA GLY A 51 -7.12 0.69 -18.97
C GLY A 51 -8.27 1.69 -18.75
N LYS A 52 -9.50 1.27 -19.06
CA LYS A 52 -10.70 2.05 -18.73
C LYS A 52 -10.77 2.28 -17.21
N ARG A 53 -10.65 3.53 -16.77
CA ARG A 53 -10.74 3.94 -15.36
C ARG A 53 -12.19 4.01 -14.88
N TYR A 54 -13.09 4.32 -15.80
CA TYR A 54 -14.52 4.53 -15.55
C TYR A 54 -15.34 3.51 -16.35
N SER A 55 -16.39 2.98 -15.73
CA SER A 55 -17.33 2.07 -16.36
C SER A 55 -18.24 2.81 -17.34
N ASN A 56 -18.60 2.14 -18.44
CA ASN A 56 -19.61 2.67 -19.36
C ASN A 56 -21.01 2.73 -18.73
N TYR A 57 -21.22 2.07 -17.58
CA TYR A 57 -22.46 2.14 -16.82
C TYR A 57 -22.51 3.43 -15.97
N ARG A 58 -23.47 4.31 -16.28
CA ARG A 58 -23.62 5.64 -15.65
C ARG A 58 -25.04 5.82 -15.11
N PRO A 59 -25.37 5.36 -13.89
CA PRO A 59 -26.62 5.75 -13.27
C PRO A 59 -26.50 7.19 -12.75
N LYS A 60 -27.47 8.04 -13.13
CA LYS A 60 -27.68 9.41 -12.61
C LYS A 60 -26.39 10.18 -12.27
N GLY A 61 -25.65 10.60 -13.30
CA GLY A 61 -24.65 11.68 -13.21
C GLY A 61 -23.21 11.28 -12.89
N TYR A 62 -22.96 10.09 -12.31
CA TYR A 62 -21.61 9.63 -11.99
C TYR A 62 -21.27 8.31 -12.69
N SER A 63 -20.05 8.20 -13.20
CA SER A 63 -19.53 6.94 -13.73
C SER A 63 -18.74 6.24 -12.62
N TYR A 64 -19.08 4.98 -12.35
CA TYR A 64 -18.34 4.18 -11.38
C TYR A 64 -16.93 3.86 -11.87
N LEU A 65 -15.99 3.74 -10.95
CA LEU A 65 -14.67 3.21 -11.25
C LEU A 65 -14.80 1.76 -11.74
N THR A 66 -13.98 1.36 -12.71
CA THR A 66 -13.92 -0.05 -13.08
C THR A 66 -13.36 -0.88 -11.92
N ILE A 67 -13.86 -2.09 -11.73
CA ILE A 67 -13.43 -3.00 -10.65
C ILE A 67 -11.90 -3.14 -10.65
N HIS A 68 -11.29 -3.29 -11.83
CA HIS A 68 -9.83 -3.39 -11.98
C HIS A 68 -9.07 -2.15 -11.47
N PHE A 69 -9.56 -0.95 -11.77
CA PHE A 69 -8.91 0.28 -11.32
C PHE A 69 -9.18 0.54 -9.83
N ALA A 70 -10.39 0.23 -9.35
CA ALA A 70 -10.75 0.33 -7.94
C ALA A 70 -9.86 -0.55 -7.06
N ILE A 71 -9.56 -1.79 -7.48
CA ILE A 71 -8.65 -2.68 -6.75
C ILE A 71 -7.26 -2.04 -6.62
N ILE A 72 -6.69 -1.55 -7.72
CA ILE A 72 -5.35 -0.92 -7.72
C ILE A 72 -5.33 0.33 -6.83
N LEU A 73 -6.37 1.16 -6.93
CA LEU A 73 -6.50 2.37 -6.14
C LEU A 73 -6.63 2.06 -4.64
N PHE A 74 -7.45 1.07 -4.27
CA PHE A 74 -7.61 0.63 -2.90
C PHE A 74 -6.32 0.06 -2.32
N SER A 75 -5.61 -0.78 -3.09
CA SER A 75 -4.31 -1.34 -2.72
C SER A 75 -3.29 -0.24 -2.43
N PHE A 76 -3.24 0.78 -3.30
CA PHE A 76 -2.39 1.96 -3.08
C PHE A 76 -2.77 2.71 -1.80
N PHE A 77 -4.05 3.00 -1.58
CA PHE A 77 -4.50 3.72 -0.38
C PHE A 77 -4.12 2.99 0.91
N MET A 78 -4.37 1.68 0.97
CA MET A 78 -4.04 0.89 2.16
C MET A 78 -2.52 0.89 2.42
N ASN A 79 -1.70 0.65 1.38
CA ASN A 79 -0.24 0.67 1.55
C ASN A 79 0.31 2.06 1.89
N ALA A 80 -0.29 3.12 1.36
CA ALA A 80 0.10 4.49 1.68
C ALA A 80 -0.20 4.83 3.15
N ILE A 81 -1.35 4.39 3.68
CA ILE A 81 -1.69 4.54 5.10
C ILE A 81 -0.69 3.77 5.96
N VAL A 82 -0.38 2.51 5.61
CA VAL A 82 0.62 1.71 6.33
C VAL A 82 1.99 2.38 6.29
N PHE A 83 2.44 2.86 5.12
CA PHE A 83 3.70 3.59 4.98
C PHE A 83 3.74 4.85 5.86
N PHE A 84 2.64 5.60 5.91
CA PHE A 84 2.52 6.77 6.77
C PHE A 84 2.67 6.41 8.26
N LEU A 85 2.03 5.32 8.69
CA LEU A 85 2.20 4.82 10.05
C LEU A 85 3.65 4.38 10.31
N TYR A 86 4.33 3.78 9.33
CA TYR A 86 5.74 3.38 9.44
C TYR A 86 6.63 4.61 9.68
N LEU A 87 6.35 5.70 8.97
CA LEU A 87 7.04 6.97 9.14
C LEU A 87 6.81 7.55 10.55
N LEU A 88 5.57 7.54 11.04
CA LEU A 88 5.25 8.00 12.40
C LEU A 88 5.94 7.14 13.47
N ASN A 89 6.03 5.83 13.26
CA ASN A 89 6.74 4.94 14.17
C ASN A 89 8.24 5.21 14.17
N PHE A 90 8.83 5.43 13.01
CA PHE A 90 10.26 5.72 12.89
C PHE A 90 10.66 7.05 13.55
N ILE A 91 9.80 8.07 13.47
CA ILE A 91 10.04 9.38 14.12
C ILE A 91 9.79 9.30 15.65
N GLY A 92 9.27 8.18 16.15
CA GLY A 92 8.93 8.00 17.57
C GLY A 92 7.67 8.76 18.00
N ALA A 93 6.90 9.28 17.03
CA ALA A 93 5.66 10.01 17.29
C ALA A 93 4.50 9.06 17.66
N ASN A 94 4.59 7.77 17.31
CA ASN A 94 3.49 6.83 17.48
C ASN A 94 3.93 5.35 17.48
N ASN A 95 3.38 4.52 18.38
CA ASN A 95 3.66 3.07 18.45
C ASN A 95 2.50 2.18 17.94
N LEU A 96 1.53 2.70 17.20
CA LEU A 96 0.37 1.93 16.70
C LEU A 96 0.76 0.70 15.86
N ILE A 97 1.92 0.75 15.21
CA ILE A 97 2.52 -0.41 14.58
C ILE A 97 3.83 -0.73 15.26
N PHE A 98 4.09 -2.03 15.40
CA PHE A 98 5.20 -2.56 16.20
C PHE A 98 5.19 -2.12 17.67
N SER A 99 4.03 -1.76 18.26
CA SER A 99 3.91 -1.79 19.72
C SER A 99 4.04 -3.24 20.14
N SER A 100 5.07 -3.50 20.95
CA SER A 100 5.18 -4.69 21.79
C SER A 100 3.81 -5.11 22.32
N PHE A 101 3.45 -6.38 22.09
CA PHE A 101 2.54 -7.05 23.01
C PHE A 101 3.19 -7.09 24.40
#